data_AF-A0A8J6S841-F1
#
_entry.id   AF-A0A8J6S841-F1
#
_cell.length_a   1.000
_cell.length_b   1.000
_cell.length_c   1.000
_cell.angle_alpha   90.00
_cell.angle_beta   90.00
_cell.angle_gamma   90.00
#
_symmetry.space_group_name_H-M   'P 1'
#
loop_
_entity.id
_entity.type
_entity.pdbx_description
1 polymer ?
#
loop_
_entity_poly.entity_id
_entity_poly.type
_entity_poly.pdbx_seq_one_letter_code
_entity_poly.pdbx_strand_id
1 'polypeptide(L)' 'MVEYCSVAYAWIGRGWTQEIAWLRIQGEKVVQWEGKYWTDFLNHMAQEQWELVAVAPLGGGESEVYGIAAYFKRPI' A
#
# COMPACT_ATOMS: atom_id res chain seq x y z
N MET A 1 -19.59 -1.07 -13.17
CA MET A 1 -18.26 -1.38 -13.74
C MET A 1 -17.27 -1.40 -12.57
N VAL A 2 -16.11 -2.07 -12.65
CA VAL A 2 -15.16 -2.17 -11.52
C VAL A 2 -13.85 -1.50 -11.90
N GLU A 3 -13.35 -0.63 -11.02
CA GLU A 3 -12.04 0.00 -11.13
C GLU A 3 -11.02 -0.77 -10.27
N TYR A 4 -9.76 -0.85 -10.73
CA TYR A 4 -8.66 -1.48 -10.01
C TYR A 4 -7.52 -0.50 -9.77
N CYS A 5 -6.86 -0.62 -8.62
CA CYS A 5 -5.71 0.19 -8.26
C CYS A 5 -4.63 -0.68 -7.60
N SER A 6 -3.37 -0.49 -7.99
CA SER A 6 -2.21 -1.12 -7.35
C SER A 6 -1.44 -0.10 -6.54
N VAL A 7 -1.15 -0.44 -5.29
CA VAL A 7 -0.36 0.37 -4.35
C VAL A 7 0.90 -0.39 -4.01
N ALA A 8 2.06 0.18 -4.30
CA ALA A 8 3.34 -0.34 -3.84
C ALA A 8 3.79 0.46 -2.63
N TYR A 9 4.23 -0.18 -1.55
CA TYR A 9 4.65 0.51 -0.34
C TYR A 9 5.75 -0.25 0.42
N ALA A 10 6.46 0.46 1.30
CA ALA A 10 7.36 -0.13 2.28
C ALA A 10 7.16 0.48 3.66
N TRP A 11 7.61 -0.22 4.70
CA TRP A 11 7.54 0.24 6.09
C TRP A 11 8.90 0.67 6.61
N ILE A 12 8.92 1.61 7.56
CA ILE A 12 10.14 2.07 8.24
C ILE A 12 10.72 0.96 9.14
N GLY A 13 9.89 0.02 9.59
CA GLY A 13 10.32 -1.10 10.43
C GLY A 13 9.35 -2.28 10.43
N ARG A 14 9.67 -3.29 11.23
CA ARG A 14 8.85 -4.50 11.41
C ARG A 14 8.08 -4.38 12.74
N GLY A 15 6.77 -4.10 12.67
CA GLY A 15 5.90 -3.91 13.84
C GLY A 15 4.43 -4.15 13.50
N TRP A 16 3.48 -3.82 14.39
CA TRP A 16 2.04 -4.04 14.16
C TRP A 16 1.31 -2.80 13.62
N THR A 17 1.78 -1.60 13.94
CA THR A 17 1.20 -0.32 13.49
C THR A 17 1.86 0.26 12.24
N GLN A 18 3.05 -0.26 11.88
CA GLN A 18 3.83 -0.04 10.65
C GLN A 18 3.63 1.31 9.94
N GLU A 19 4.54 2.24 10.28
CA GLU A 19 4.68 3.50 9.56
C GLU A 19 5.20 3.27 8.15
N ILE A 20 4.63 4.01 7.21
CA ILE A 20 4.96 3.98 5.79
C ILE A 20 6.28 4.72 5.55
N ALA A 21 7.29 4.02 5.04
CA ALA A 21 8.53 4.64 4.57
C ALA A 21 8.33 5.32 3.21
N TRP A 22 7.59 4.67 2.33
CA TRP A 22 7.15 5.24 1.06
C TRP A 22 5.93 4.49 0.54
N LEU A 23 5.12 5.18 -0.25
CA LEU A 23 3.93 4.63 -0.90
C LEU A 23 3.82 5.20 -2.32
N ARG A 24 3.49 4.34 -3.28
CA ARG A 24 3.27 4.69 -4.67
C ARG A 24 1.91 4.16 -5.15
N ILE A 25 1.16 5.02 -5.83
CA ILE A 25 -0.11 4.67 -6.48
C ILE A 25 0.13 4.81 -7.98
N GLN A 26 -0.13 3.74 -8.75
CA GLN A 26 0.09 3.73 -10.22
C GLN A 26 1.51 4.18 -10.63
N GLY A 27 2.52 3.92 -9.78
CA GLY A 27 3.91 4.29 -10.02
C GLY A 27 4.33 5.65 -9.46
N GLU A 28 3.39 6.52 -9.09
CA GLU A 28 3.69 7.85 -8.54
C GLU A 28 3.81 7.83 -7.02
N LYS A 29 4.88 8.44 -6.47
CA LYS A 29 5.08 8.54 -5.01
C LYS A 29 4.07 9.52 -4.40
N VAL A 30 3.33 9.05 -3.40
CA VAL A 30 2.33 9.86 -2.69
C VAL A 30 2.88 10.27 -1.33
N VAL A 31 3.60 11.40 -1.29
CA VAL A 31 4.37 11.86 -0.13
C VAL A 31 3.54 12.15 1.12
N GLN A 32 2.24 12.42 0.99
CA GLN A 32 1.36 12.73 2.11
C GLN A 32 1.13 11.56 3.09
N TRP A 33 1.54 10.34 2.70
CA TRP A 33 1.45 9.12 3.49
C TRP A 33 2.78 8.72 4.14
N GLU A 34 3.89 9.38 3.81
CA GLU A 34 5.18 9.10 4.43
C GLU A 34 5.15 9.42 5.94
N GLY A 35 5.62 8.47 6.76
CA GLY A 35 5.57 8.55 8.23
C GLY A 35 4.19 8.33 8.86
N LYS A 36 3.12 8.13 8.07
CA LYS A 36 1.80 7.77 8.60
C LYS A 36 1.67 6.26 8.78
N TYR A 37 0.73 5.83 9.63
CA TYR A 37 0.47 4.42 9.82
C TYR A 37 -0.23 3.81 8.61
N TRP A 38 0.14 2.57 8.27
CA TRP A 38 -0.51 1.81 7.21
C TRP A 38 -2.02 1.63 7.46
N THR A 39 -2.43 1.51 8.72
CA THR A 39 -3.85 1.44 9.10
C THR A 39 -4.63 2.70 8.72
N ASP A 40 -4.02 3.88 8.81
CA ASP A 40 -4.67 5.14 8.43
C ASP A 40 -4.90 5.19 6.92
N PHE A 41 -3.93 4.71 6.14
CA PHE A 41 -4.07 4.55 4.70
C PHE A 41 -5.20 3.57 4.36
N LEU A 42 -5.24 2.40 4.99
CA LEU A 42 -6.30 1.41 4.76
C LEU A 42 -7.70 1.96 5.11
N ASN A 43 -7.81 2.69 6.21
CA ASN A 43 -9.07 3.33 6.61
C ASN A 43 -9.52 4.37 5.57
N HIS A 44 -8.60 5.18 5.05
CA HIS A 44 -8.89 6.13 3.99
C HIS A 44 -9.33 5.43 2.69
N MET A 45 -8.63 4.38 2.27
CA MET A 45 -9.03 3.57 1.11
C MET A 45 -10.44 3.01 1.28
N ALA A 46 -10.78 2.49 2.46
CA ALA A 46 -12.12 1.99 2.76
C ALA A 46 -13.19 3.09 2.71
N GLN A 47 -12.90 4.30 3.18
CA GLN A 47 -13.81 5.46 3.08
C GLN A 47 -14.08 5.84 1.61
N GLU A 48 -13.09 5.66 0.73
CA GLU A 48 -13.22 5.83 -0.72
C GLU A 48 -13.80 4.60 -1.44
N GLN A 49 -14.35 3.64 -0.69
CA GLN A 49 -14.96 2.40 -1.18
C GLN A 49 -13.99 1.45 -1.88
N TRP A 50 -12.68 1.61 -1.67
CA TRP A 50 -11.69 0.65 -2.12
C TRP A 50 -11.65 -0.56 -1.19
N GLU A 51 -11.78 -1.74 -1.78
CA GLU A 51 -11.66 -3.04 -1.12
C GLU A 51 -10.28 -3.62 -1.41
N LEU A 52 -9.54 -4.02 -0.36
CA LEU A 52 -8.29 -4.76 -0.51
C LEU A 52 -8.59 -6.17 -1.03
N VAL A 53 -8.02 -6.51 -2.18
CA VAL A 53 -8.23 -7.78 -2.87
C VAL A 53 -7.11 -8.77 -2.57
N ALA A 54 -5.87 -8.30 -2.66
CA ALA A 54 -4.70 -9.16 -2.51
C ALA A 54 -3.48 -8.35 -2.07
N VAL A 55 -2.55 -9.05 -1.44
CA VAL A 55 -1.24 -8.51 -1.05
C VAL A 55 -0.17 -9.49 -1.53
N ALA A 56 0.86 -8.98 -2.19
CA ALA A 56 2.00 -9.76 -2.64
C ALA A 56 3.30 -9.07 -2.22
N PRO A 57 4.31 -9.82 -1.75
CA PRO A 57 5.64 -9.25 -1.55
C PRO A 57 6.19 -8.80 -2.91
N LEU A 58 6.78 -7.60 -2.97
CA LEU A 58 7.60 -7.21 -4.10
C LEU A 58 9.00 -7.77 -3.83
N GLY A 59 9.31 -8.90 -4.48
CA GLY A 59 10.51 -9.66 -4.23
C GLY A 59 11.79 -8.87 -4.49
N GLY A 60 12.79 -9.13 -3.64
CA GLY A 60 14.20 -8.99 -3.97
C GLY A 60 14.89 -10.34 -3.83
N GLY A 61 15.96 -10.55 -4.61
CA GLY A 61 16.91 -11.62 -4.35
C GLY A 61 17.50 -11.51 -2.94
N GLU A 62 18.27 -12.54 -2.53
CA GLU A 62 18.69 -13.02 -1.20
C GLU A 62 18.80 -12.08 0.04
N SER A 63 18.52 -10.79 0.02
CA SER A 63 18.65 -9.94 1.21
C SER A 63 17.66 -8.79 1.38
N GLU A 64 16.78 -8.42 0.43
CA GLU A 64 15.94 -7.23 0.61
C GLU A 64 14.53 -7.38 0.05
N VAL A 65 13.52 -7.46 0.93
CA VAL A 65 12.14 -7.16 0.53
C VAL A 65 12.09 -5.66 0.24
N TYR A 66 11.99 -5.30 -1.04
CA TYR A 66 11.97 -3.89 -1.47
C TYR A 66 10.68 -3.20 -1.02
N GLY A 67 9.57 -3.96 -0.94
CA GLY A 67 8.28 -3.47 -0.48
C GLY A 67 7.18 -4.52 -0.64
N ILE A 68 5.94 -4.07 -0.60
CA ILE A 68 4.72 -4.86 -0.71
C ILE A 68 3.83 -4.22 -1.78
N ALA A 69 3.18 -5.04 -2.60
CA ALA A 69 2.11 -4.61 -3.50
C ALA A 69 0.77 -5.00 -2.89
N ALA A 70 -0.11 -4.02 -2.71
CA ALA A 70 -1.51 -4.20 -2.38
C ALA A 70 -2.39 -3.86 -3.59
N TYR A 71 -3.33 -4.75 -3.90
CA TYR A 71 -4.27 -4.60 -5.00
C TYR A 71 -5.64 -4.26 -4.43
N PHE A 72 -6.26 -3.21 -4.95
CA PHE A 72 -7.57 -2.72 -4.55
C PHE A 72 -8.53 -2.73 -5.73
N LYS A 73 -9.83 -2.86 -5.43
CA LYS A 73 -10.92 -2.66 -6.39
C LYS A 73 -12.03 -1.80 -5.78
N ARG A 74 -12.80 -1.09 -6.61
CA ARG A 74 -14.05 -0.43 -6.17
C ARG A 74 -15.12 -0.42 -7.28
N PRO A 75 -16.41 -0.30 -6.91
CA PRO A 75 -17.46 0.01 -7.88
C PRO A 75 -17.22 1.40 -8.52
N ILE A 76 -17.60 1.53 -9.80
CA ILE A 76 -17.74 2.82 -10.50
C ILE A 76 -19.19 3.28 -10.40
#